data_AF-A0A937CU57-F1
#
_entry.id   AF-A0A937CU57-F1
#
_cell.length_a   1.000
_cell.length_b   1.000
_cell.length_c   1.000
_cell.angle_alpha   90.00
_cell.angle_beta   90.00
_cell.angle_gamma   90.00
#
_symmetry.space_group_name_H-M   'P 1'
#
loop_
_entity.id
_entity.type
_entity.pdbx_description
1 polymer ?
#
loop_
_entity_poly.entity_id
_entity_poly.type
_entity_poly.pdbx_seq_one_letter_code
_entity_poly.pdbx_strand_id
1 'polypeptide(L)'
;MPALPTASDRSFSCIVRVNGEASTSLLQCIQSVTVEEDLDVGSSCGIQLQACRREDGSWPYLEDENLQVWNRVTVYAAFPKQTEVVFDGYISHVDAQTQPEAGSMTVDIRGVDASYHMNQEEKARIWRGKTYETIVGEIFAEYQFTPFIGEAPAGVDPPLQVAQRATDHRFVRDLARRRGYEFYVLGANAYFRPPQLDGQPQKLIAVNFGEQSNCSQIRFSADGTAPTRAQVSYFDAMEGVAAGETVEESDLPALGTTRLSSLRGAVGMPQATSIARGLGIHGPAQAAGYAAGVLRRNGWWVAARGTLNGLRYGAVLRSRKTVTVKGAGAQYNGNYYVRKVQHRLTQRTYEMQFELMRNAVGRLGTEPFEGESPESTVPAAVGAGMDADAIEVSDRGPRVLPA
;
A
#
# COMPACT_ATOMS: atom_id res chain seq x y z
N MET A 1 16.77 -25.12 28.27
CA MET A 1 16.25 -23.74 28.36
C MET A 1 16.72 -23.01 27.11
N PRO A 2 15.84 -22.53 26.22
CA PRO A 2 16.28 -21.61 25.19
C PRO A 2 16.78 -20.34 25.87
N ALA A 3 17.90 -19.80 25.40
CA ALA A 3 18.53 -18.62 25.96
C ALA A 3 17.57 -17.43 25.91
N LEU A 4 17.43 -16.71 27.02
CA LEU A 4 16.73 -15.42 27.05
C LEU A 4 17.36 -14.51 26.00
N PRO A 5 16.60 -13.96 25.04
CA PRO A 5 17.15 -13.09 24.00
C PRO A 5 17.84 -11.90 24.66
N THR A 6 19.11 -11.68 24.32
CA THR A 6 19.90 -10.59 24.86
C THR A 6 19.47 -9.26 24.25
N ALA A 7 19.77 -8.14 24.91
CA ALA A 7 19.43 -6.79 24.40
C ALA A 7 19.99 -6.49 23.00
N SER A 8 21.02 -7.23 22.57
CA SER A 8 21.63 -7.13 21.23
C SER A 8 20.76 -7.72 20.11
N ASP A 9 19.84 -8.65 20.40
CA ASP A 9 18.95 -9.26 19.41
C ASP A 9 17.73 -8.37 19.06
N ARG A 10 17.63 -7.20 19.69
CA ARG A 10 16.56 -6.21 19.50
C ARG A 10 17.09 -4.86 19.03
N SER A 11 18.26 -4.83 18.38
CA SER A 11 18.79 -3.59 17.80
C SER A 11 17.96 -3.19 16.58
N PHE A 12 17.36 -2.01 16.65
CA PHE A 12 16.66 -1.36 15.55
C PHE A 12 17.29 0.01 15.33
N SER A 13 17.51 0.40 14.07
CA SER A 13 17.88 1.76 13.73
C SER A 13 17.08 2.27 12.54
N CYS A 14 16.67 3.53 12.63
CA CYS A 14 16.10 4.27 11.51
C CYS A 14 17.24 5.00 10.79
N ILE A 15 17.35 4.79 9.48
CA ILE A 15 18.33 5.47 8.65
C ILE A 15 17.59 6.31 7.63
N VAL A 16 17.88 7.60 7.58
CA VAL A 16 17.38 8.52 6.55
C VAL A 16 18.56 8.92 5.67
N ARG A 17 18.37 8.78 4.36
CA ARG A 17 19.33 9.24 3.34
C ARG A 17 18.69 10.32 2.50
N VAL A 18 19.50 11.30 2.13
CA VAL A 18 19.12 12.35 1.19
C VAL A 18 20.02 12.25 -0.03
N ASN A 19 19.46 12.22 -1.23
CA ASN A 19 20.19 12.09 -2.50
C ASN A 19 21.16 10.87 -2.55
N GLY A 20 20.89 9.84 -1.75
CA GLY A 20 21.72 8.64 -1.60
C GLY A 20 22.76 8.70 -0.48
N GLU A 21 22.98 9.87 0.13
CA GLU A 21 23.96 10.08 1.18
C GLU A 21 23.34 10.03 2.57
N ALA A 22 24.01 9.36 3.51
CA ALA A 22 23.64 9.38 4.91
C ALA A 22 24.18 10.67 5.55
N SER A 23 23.32 11.64 5.81
CA SER A 23 23.73 12.84 6.54
C SER A 23 23.79 12.54 8.04
N THR A 24 25.01 12.34 8.56
CA THR A 24 25.28 12.05 9.97
C THR A 24 24.79 13.15 10.92
N SER A 25 24.74 14.41 10.46
CA SER A 25 24.21 15.53 11.25
C SER A 25 22.68 15.48 11.37
N LEU A 26 21.99 15.12 10.29
CA LEU A 26 20.53 15.05 10.22
C LEU A 26 19.97 13.96 11.15
N LEU A 27 20.63 12.79 11.19
CA LEU A 27 20.19 11.63 11.98
C LEU A 27 20.18 11.87 13.49
N GLN A 28 21.05 12.74 14.02
CA GLN A 28 21.13 13.01 15.45
C GLN A 28 19.95 13.85 15.96
N CYS A 29 19.32 14.63 15.08
CA CYS A 29 18.23 15.54 15.41
C CYS A 29 16.83 15.00 15.08
N ILE A 30 16.73 13.83 14.44
CA ILE A 30 15.44 13.19 14.16
C ILE A 30 14.77 12.76 15.46
N GLN A 31 13.62 13.34 15.74
CA GLN A 31 12.76 12.94 16.84
C GLN A 31 11.86 11.77 16.42
N SER A 32 11.23 11.89 15.25
CA SER A 32 10.39 10.82 14.70
C SER A 32 10.29 10.87 13.17
N VAL A 33 10.07 9.71 12.59
CA VAL A 33 9.73 9.54 11.18
C VAL A 33 8.41 8.80 11.10
N THR A 34 7.46 9.37 10.36
CA THR A 34 6.17 8.75 10.06
C THR A 34 6.12 8.45 8.58
N VAL A 35 5.78 7.23 8.18
CA VAL A 35 5.54 6.86 6.78
C VAL A 35 4.14 6.28 6.67
N GLU A 36 3.38 6.74 5.69
CA GLU A 36 2.06 6.20 5.38
C GLU A 36 2.09 5.49 4.03
N GLU A 37 1.75 4.20 4.06
CA GLU A 37 1.42 3.40 2.88
C GLU A 37 -0.10 3.12 2.89
N ASP A 38 -0.81 3.48 1.82
CA ASP A 38 -2.27 3.27 1.72
C ASP A 38 -2.62 2.80 0.31
N LEU A 39 -3.56 1.87 0.15
CA LEU A 39 -4.02 1.36 -1.14
C LEU A 39 -4.55 2.44 -2.10
N ASP A 40 -5.22 3.47 -1.60
CA ASP A 40 -5.95 4.46 -2.39
C ASP A 40 -5.15 5.76 -2.66
N VAL A 41 -4.02 5.94 -2.00
CA VAL A 41 -3.22 7.17 -2.02
C VAL A 41 -1.73 6.84 -2.19
N GLY A 42 -0.98 7.75 -2.82
CA GLY A 42 0.48 7.64 -2.89
C GLY A 42 1.11 7.63 -1.50
N SER A 43 2.26 6.96 -1.39
CA SER A 43 2.98 6.90 -0.12
C SER A 43 3.50 8.29 0.26
N SER A 44 3.53 8.57 1.56
CA SER A 44 4.05 9.84 2.07
C SER A 44 4.91 9.64 3.30
N CYS A 45 5.83 10.57 3.55
CA CYS A 45 6.63 10.58 4.76
C CYS A 45 6.55 11.94 5.47
N GLY A 46 6.67 11.90 6.80
CA GLY A 46 6.88 13.05 7.67
C GLY A 46 8.11 12.80 8.52
N ILE A 47 9.09 13.69 8.51
CA ILE A 47 10.30 13.62 9.33
C ILE A 47 10.31 14.85 10.23
N GLN A 48 10.26 14.63 11.53
CA GLN A 48 10.30 15.69 12.53
C GLN A 48 11.71 15.78 13.12
N LEU A 49 12.30 16.97 13.03
CA LEU A 49 13.62 17.29 13.56
C LEU A 49 13.49 18.31 14.68
N GLN A 50 14.39 18.20 15.67
CA GLN A 50 14.65 19.28 16.61
C GLN A 50 16.02 19.90 16.29
N ALA A 51 15.98 21.10 15.73
CA ALA A 51 17.17 21.89 15.46
C ALA A 51 17.53 22.71 16.71
N CYS A 52 18.79 22.61 17.12
CA CYS A 52 19.38 23.47 18.12
C CYS A 52 20.15 24.61 17.45
N ARG A 53 20.06 25.80 18.01
CA ARG A 53 20.89 26.93 17.61
C ARG A 53 22.33 26.69 18.06
N ARG A 54 23.31 26.93 17.19
CA ARG A 54 24.72 26.93 17.59
C ARG A 54 25.06 28.18 18.40
N GLU A 55 26.16 28.14 19.14
CA GLU A 55 26.65 29.28 19.94
C GLU A 55 26.97 30.52 19.09
N ASP A 56 27.35 30.32 17.82
CA ASP A 56 27.55 31.39 16.83
C ASP A 56 26.24 32.01 16.30
N GLY A 57 25.10 31.50 16.74
CA GLY A 57 23.78 31.96 16.35
C GLY A 57 23.24 31.36 15.05
N SER A 58 24.01 30.51 14.37
CA SER A 58 23.63 29.84 13.11
C SER A 58 22.64 28.70 13.31
N TRP A 59 21.93 28.37 12.24
CA TRP A 59 21.00 27.24 12.15
C TRP A 59 21.47 26.27 11.06
N PRO A 60 22.50 25.45 11.34
CA PRO A 60 23.20 24.67 10.31
C PRO A 60 22.28 23.73 9.50
N TYR A 61 21.18 23.28 10.10
CA TYR A 61 20.22 22.40 9.43
C TYR A 61 19.32 23.13 8.43
N LEU A 62 19.05 24.43 8.63
CA LEU A 62 18.26 25.21 7.67
C LEU A 62 19.11 25.66 6.47
N GLU A 63 20.41 25.72 6.66
CA GLU A 63 21.40 26.08 5.64
C GLU A 63 21.90 24.84 4.86
N ASP A 64 21.51 23.63 5.26
CA ASP A 64 21.92 22.39 4.60
C ASP A 64 21.20 22.24 3.25
N GLU A 65 21.96 22.26 2.15
CA GLU A 65 21.44 22.06 0.80
C GLU A 65 20.72 20.71 0.64
N ASN A 66 21.02 19.72 1.48
CA ASN A 66 20.32 18.44 1.51
C ASN A 66 18.87 18.58 1.98
N LEU A 67 18.53 19.59 2.76
CA LEU A 67 17.17 19.81 3.25
C LEU A 67 16.31 20.67 2.31
N GLN A 68 16.75 20.90 1.08
CA GLN A 68 15.94 21.59 0.07
C GLN A 68 14.79 20.72 -0.44
N VAL A 69 13.69 21.39 -0.79
CA VAL A 69 12.57 20.76 -1.50
C VAL A 69 13.06 20.14 -2.82
N TRP A 70 12.42 19.03 -3.19
CA TRP A 70 12.72 18.20 -4.36
C TRP A 70 14.02 17.42 -4.30
N ASN A 71 14.78 17.49 -3.21
CA ASN A 71 15.78 16.47 -2.94
C ASN A 71 15.09 15.13 -2.67
N ARG A 72 15.75 14.06 -3.11
CA ARG A 72 15.30 12.71 -2.86
C ARG A 72 15.54 12.35 -1.40
N VAL A 73 14.55 11.74 -0.76
CA VAL A 73 14.64 11.22 0.60
C VAL A 73 14.26 9.75 0.63
N THR A 74 15.11 8.94 1.26
CA THR A 74 14.88 7.51 1.44
C THR A 74 14.98 7.16 2.91
N VAL A 75 13.96 6.47 3.43
CA VAL A 75 13.89 6.03 4.83
C VAL A 75 14.06 4.52 4.87
N TYR A 76 14.94 4.05 5.75
CA TYR A 76 15.20 2.63 5.98
C TYR A 76 14.92 2.24 7.43
N ALA A 77 14.43 1.01 7.61
CA ALA A 77 14.36 0.30 8.87
C ALA A 77 15.44 -0.78 8.87
N ALA A 78 16.44 -0.65 9.73
CA ALA A 78 17.49 -1.64 9.90
C ALA A 78 17.21 -2.51 11.14
N PHE A 79 17.12 -3.82 10.88
CA PHE A 79 17.03 -4.89 11.87
C PHE A 79 18.35 -5.66 11.89
N PRO A 80 18.62 -6.52 12.89
CA PRO A 80 19.92 -7.19 13.04
C PRO A 80 20.34 -8.03 11.81
N LYS A 81 19.37 -8.55 11.05
CA LYS A 81 19.59 -9.45 9.91
C LYS A 81 19.29 -8.83 8.55
N GLN A 82 18.55 -7.72 8.50
CA GLN A 82 18.05 -7.15 7.26
C GLN A 82 17.81 -5.64 7.39
N THR A 83 18.02 -4.92 6.29
CA THR A 83 17.66 -3.51 6.17
C THR A 83 16.63 -3.38 5.06
N GLU A 84 15.49 -2.76 5.37
CA GLU A 84 14.37 -2.61 4.46
C GLU A 84 14.08 -1.13 4.18
N VAL A 85 13.80 -0.79 2.93
CA VAL A 85 13.41 0.56 2.52
C VAL A 85 11.97 0.82 2.94
N VAL A 86 11.68 1.69 3.89
CA VAL A 86 10.30 2.01 4.28
C VAL A 86 9.68 3.01 3.30
N PHE A 87 10.44 4.01 2.87
CA PHE A 87 9.97 5.06 1.96
C PHE A 87 11.07 5.48 0.98
N ASP A 88 10.70 5.78 -0.26
CA ASP A 88 11.57 6.41 -1.24
C ASP A 88 10.76 7.43 -2.05
N GLY A 89 11.18 8.70 -2.02
CA GLY A 89 10.39 9.81 -2.54
C GLY A 89 11.16 11.12 -2.56
N TYR A 90 10.44 12.23 -2.64
CA TYR A 90 10.99 13.59 -2.70
C TYR A 90 10.49 14.42 -1.53
N ILE A 91 11.31 15.34 -1.05
CA ILE A 91 10.90 16.36 -0.08
C ILE A 91 9.94 17.33 -0.78
N SER A 92 8.69 17.44 -0.32
CA SER A 92 7.69 18.35 -0.87
C SER A 92 7.54 19.63 -0.06
N HIS A 93 7.70 19.54 1.27
CA HIS A 93 7.59 20.69 2.16
C HIS A 93 8.63 20.61 3.28
N VAL A 94 9.09 21.79 3.70
CA VAL A 94 9.93 21.98 4.88
C VAL A 94 9.32 23.13 5.68
N ASP A 95 8.70 22.78 6.79
CA ASP A 95 8.00 23.71 7.66
C ASP A 95 8.84 23.91 8.93
N ALA A 96 9.26 25.14 9.21
CA ALA A 96 10.12 25.46 10.35
C ALA A 96 9.36 26.33 11.36
N GLN A 97 9.31 25.89 12.62
CA GLN A 97 8.62 26.59 13.71
C GLN A 97 9.59 26.87 14.87
N THR A 98 9.75 28.16 15.20
CA THR A 98 10.56 28.59 16.35
C THR A 98 9.85 28.30 17.67
N GLN A 99 10.62 27.90 18.68
CA GLN A 99 10.15 27.70 20.06
C GLN A 99 10.94 28.64 20.99
N PRO A 100 10.46 29.89 21.20
CA PRO A 100 11.21 30.91 21.93
C PRO A 100 11.59 30.50 23.36
N GLU A 101 10.70 29.81 24.06
CA GLU A 101 10.90 29.38 25.46
C GLU A 101 12.01 28.31 25.59
N ALA A 102 12.19 27.49 24.56
CA ALA A 102 13.17 26.40 24.54
C ALA A 102 14.47 26.79 23.82
N GLY A 103 14.54 27.98 23.21
CA GLY A 103 15.67 28.39 22.36
C GLY A 103 15.93 27.43 21.20
N SER A 104 14.91 26.67 20.77
CA SER A 104 15.03 25.61 19.75
C SER A 104 14.05 25.83 18.61
N MET A 105 14.18 25.03 17.55
CA MET A 105 13.28 25.06 16.42
C MET A 105 12.85 23.63 16.07
N THR A 106 11.55 23.46 15.82
CA THR A 106 11.01 22.22 15.24
C THR A 106 10.98 22.38 13.73
N VAL A 107 11.52 21.40 13.00
CA VAL A 107 11.48 21.37 11.53
C VAL A 107 10.74 20.12 11.10
N ASP A 108 9.63 20.31 10.40
CA ASP A 108 8.78 19.25 9.87
C ASP A 108 8.98 19.14 8.36
N ILE A 109 9.54 18.02 7.93
CA ILE A 109 9.80 17.72 6.52
C ILE A 109 8.71 16.77 6.04
N ARG A 110 8.02 17.11 4.96
CA ARG A 110 7.05 16.23 4.30
C ARG A 110 7.62 15.74 2.99
N GLY A 111 7.37 14.47 2.67
CA GLY A 111 7.77 13.87 1.41
C GLY A 111 6.64 13.10 0.74
N VAL A 112 6.75 13.02 -0.59
CA VAL A 112 5.80 12.36 -1.49
C VAL A 112 6.54 11.37 -2.39
N ASP A 113 5.90 10.27 -2.74
CA ASP A 113 6.47 9.28 -3.65
C ASP A 113 6.64 9.81 -5.09
N ALA A 114 7.23 8.99 -5.96
CA ALA A 114 7.48 9.35 -7.35
C ALA A 114 6.21 9.53 -8.19
N SER A 115 5.05 9.04 -7.74
CA SER A 115 3.77 9.22 -8.44
C SER A 115 3.36 10.70 -8.52
N TYR A 116 3.94 11.55 -7.67
CA TYR A 116 3.72 13.00 -7.71
C TYR A 116 4.14 13.64 -9.04
N HIS A 117 5.14 13.10 -9.74
CA HIS A 117 5.54 13.57 -11.08
C HIS A 117 4.40 13.45 -12.10
N MET A 118 3.52 12.46 -11.92
CA MET A 118 2.36 12.26 -12.79
C MET A 118 1.22 13.26 -12.51
N ASN A 119 1.33 14.07 -11.46
CA ASN A 119 0.28 14.97 -11.00
C ASN A 119 0.57 16.47 -11.23
N GLN A 120 1.57 16.80 -12.05
CA GLN A 120 2.00 18.19 -12.29
C GLN A 120 1.17 18.95 -13.32
N GLU A 121 0.76 18.28 -14.39
CA GLU A 121 0.13 18.92 -15.55
C GLU A 121 -1.22 18.25 -15.85
N GLU A 122 -2.26 19.05 -16.06
CA GLU A 122 -3.53 18.54 -16.57
C GLU A 122 -3.46 18.37 -18.09
N LYS A 123 -3.70 17.13 -18.55
CA LYS A 123 -3.63 16.78 -19.97
C LYS A 123 -5.02 16.58 -20.56
N ALA A 124 -5.19 17.00 -21.82
CA ALA A 124 -6.35 16.71 -22.64
C ALA A 124 -5.94 15.80 -23.80
N ARG A 125 -6.24 14.50 -23.71
CA ARG A 125 -5.83 13.49 -24.70
C ARG A 125 -6.97 12.52 -25.00
N ILE A 126 -7.04 12.02 -26.23
CA ILE A 126 -7.98 10.96 -26.63
C ILE A 126 -7.18 9.72 -27.00
N TRP A 127 -7.44 8.62 -26.30
CA TRP A 127 -6.84 7.32 -26.54
C TRP A 127 -7.82 6.45 -27.32
N ARG A 128 -7.53 6.14 -28.60
CA ARG A 128 -8.45 5.40 -29.48
C ARG A 128 -8.08 3.93 -29.58
N GLY A 129 -9.06 3.05 -29.40
CA GLY A 129 -8.91 1.60 -29.61
C GLY A 129 -7.86 0.93 -28.73
N LYS A 130 -7.52 1.52 -27.57
CA LYS A 130 -6.54 0.99 -26.62
C LYS A 130 -7.24 0.48 -25.37
N THR A 131 -6.75 -0.63 -24.84
CA THR A 131 -7.16 -1.11 -23.51
C THR A 131 -6.64 -0.15 -22.44
N TYR A 132 -7.21 -0.22 -21.23
CA TYR A 132 -6.72 0.59 -20.12
C TYR A 132 -5.27 0.24 -19.79
N GLU A 133 -4.92 -1.05 -19.88
CA GLU A 133 -3.58 -1.58 -19.62
C GLU A 133 -2.55 -0.99 -20.61
N THR A 134 -2.87 -0.93 -21.92
CA THR A 134 -1.98 -0.31 -22.92
C THR A 134 -1.82 1.20 -22.68
N ILE A 135 -2.92 1.91 -22.36
CA ILE A 135 -2.87 3.35 -22.08
C ILE A 135 -1.95 3.63 -20.89
N VAL A 136 -2.11 2.86 -19.80
CA VAL A 136 -1.30 3.03 -18.58
C VAL A 136 0.17 2.71 -18.84
N GLY A 137 0.47 1.68 -19.64
CA GLY A 137 1.84 1.36 -20.03
C GLY A 137 2.54 2.48 -20.79
N GLU A 138 1.84 3.13 -21.72
CA GLU A 138 2.38 4.29 -22.44
C GLU A 138 2.60 5.48 -21.51
N ILE A 139 1.68 5.73 -20.57
CA ILE A 139 1.86 6.79 -19.56
C ILE A 139 3.07 6.47 -18.67
N PHE A 140 3.22 5.25 -18.16
CA PHE A 140 4.37 4.89 -17.31
C PHE A 140 5.71 5.06 -18.04
N ALA A 141 5.75 4.78 -19.35
CA ALA A 141 6.93 5.00 -20.17
C ALA A 141 7.31 6.48 -20.30
N GLU A 142 6.35 7.41 -20.36
CA GLU A 142 6.62 8.88 -20.37
C GLU A 142 7.40 9.32 -19.12
N TYR A 143 7.22 8.63 -18.00
CA TYR A 143 7.88 8.90 -16.72
C TYR A 143 9.08 7.99 -16.43
N GLN A 144 9.45 7.11 -17.37
CA GLN A 144 10.56 6.16 -17.23
C GLN A 144 10.39 5.20 -16.03
N PHE A 145 9.15 4.88 -15.65
CA PHE A 145 8.88 3.88 -14.63
C PHE A 145 9.01 2.46 -15.21
N THR A 146 9.45 1.52 -14.38
CA THR A 146 9.37 0.09 -14.68
C THR A 146 7.92 -0.37 -14.48
N PRO A 147 7.22 -0.78 -15.55
CA PRO A 147 5.79 -1.05 -15.47
C PRO A 147 5.48 -2.48 -15.01
N PHE A 148 4.61 -2.61 -14.01
CA PHE A 148 4.01 -3.87 -13.55
C PHE A 148 2.50 -3.83 -13.78
N ILE A 149 2.09 -4.25 -14.98
CA ILE A 149 0.72 -4.11 -15.47
C ILE A 149 0.06 -5.49 -15.53
N GLY A 150 -1.13 -5.61 -14.94
CA GLY A 150 -1.93 -6.83 -15.01
C GLY A 150 -2.45 -7.12 -16.41
N GLU A 151 -2.81 -8.36 -16.68
CA GLU A 151 -3.36 -8.76 -17.96
C GLU A 151 -4.74 -8.14 -18.21
N ALA A 152 -4.97 -7.68 -19.44
CA ALA A 152 -6.31 -7.28 -19.85
C ALA A 152 -7.22 -8.53 -19.85
N PRO A 153 -8.47 -8.45 -19.33
CA PRO A 153 -9.42 -9.55 -19.34
C PRO A 153 -9.66 -10.05 -20.75
N ALA A 154 -9.57 -11.37 -20.89
CA ALA A 154 -9.82 -12.04 -22.15
C ALA A 154 -11.24 -11.77 -22.65
N GLY A 155 -11.39 -11.59 -23.97
CA GLY A 155 -12.69 -11.41 -24.62
C GLY A 155 -13.38 -10.06 -24.36
N VAL A 156 -12.70 -9.10 -23.73
CA VAL A 156 -13.22 -7.73 -23.60
C VAL A 156 -12.57 -6.83 -24.64
N ASP A 157 -13.35 -6.40 -25.62
CA ASP A 157 -12.88 -5.43 -26.62
C ASP A 157 -12.47 -4.12 -25.98
N PRO A 158 -11.37 -3.49 -26.45
CA PRO A 158 -10.95 -2.19 -25.95
C PRO A 158 -12.06 -1.15 -26.18
N PRO A 159 -12.18 -0.16 -25.29
CA PRO A 159 -13.07 0.96 -25.52
C PRO A 159 -12.69 1.68 -26.81
N LEU A 160 -13.69 2.09 -27.59
CA LEU A 160 -13.49 2.81 -28.86
C LEU A 160 -12.62 4.06 -28.65
N GLN A 161 -12.90 4.81 -27.59
CA GLN A 161 -12.10 5.94 -27.16
C GLN A 161 -12.17 6.16 -25.65
N VAL A 162 -11.06 6.56 -25.07
CA VAL A 162 -10.96 7.01 -23.68
C VAL A 162 -10.45 8.44 -23.68
N ALA A 163 -11.25 9.36 -23.14
CA ALA A 163 -10.86 10.76 -23.01
C ALA A 163 -10.18 10.99 -21.66
N GLN A 164 -9.00 11.57 -21.69
CA GLN A 164 -8.30 12.10 -20.53
C GLN A 164 -8.50 13.61 -20.48
N ARG A 165 -8.92 14.11 -19.30
CA ARG A 165 -9.07 15.54 -18.98
C ARG A 165 -8.67 15.77 -17.52
N ALA A 166 -7.48 15.29 -17.18
CA ALA A 166 -6.93 15.33 -15.84
C ALA A 166 -5.41 15.12 -15.92
N THR A 167 -4.73 15.28 -14.79
CA THR A 167 -3.36 14.80 -14.66
C THR A 167 -3.27 13.30 -14.90
N ASP A 168 -2.10 12.81 -15.35
CA ASP A 168 -1.88 11.38 -15.58
C ASP A 168 -2.15 10.57 -14.31
N HIS A 169 -1.70 11.05 -13.15
CA HIS A 169 -1.97 10.41 -11.86
C HIS A 169 -3.47 10.21 -11.62
N ARG A 170 -4.27 11.28 -11.75
CA ARG A 170 -5.72 11.23 -11.51
C ARG A 170 -6.41 10.33 -12.53
N PHE A 171 -6.00 10.41 -13.79
CA PHE A 171 -6.54 9.61 -14.88
C PHE A 171 -6.27 8.11 -14.70
N VAL A 172 -5.02 7.72 -14.44
CA VAL A 172 -4.65 6.32 -14.18
C VAL A 172 -5.37 5.78 -12.95
N ARG A 173 -5.46 6.57 -11.87
CA ARG A 173 -6.25 6.19 -10.68
C ARG A 173 -7.72 5.95 -11.01
N ASP A 174 -8.32 6.77 -11.87
CA ASP A 174 -9.70 6.57 -12.29
C ASP A 174 -9.85 5.31 -13.15
N LEU A 175 -8.91 5.00 -14.03
CA LEU A 175 -8.89 3.72 -14.77
C LEU A 175 -8.74 2.53 -13.82
N ALA A 176 -7.84 2.62 -12.84
CA ALA A 176 -7.60 1.58 -11.84
C ALA A 176 -8.89 1.33 -11.04
N ARG A 177 -9.56 2.42 -10.62
CA ARG A 177 -10.89 2.34 -10.03
C ARG A 177 -11.83 1.61 -10.95
N ARG A 178 -12.07 2.06 -12.19
CA ARG A 178 -13.04 1.42 -13.10
C ARG A 178 -12.79 -0.08 -13.24
N ARG A 179 -11.51 -0.46 -13.31
CA ARG A 179 -11.13 -1.85 -13.42
C ARG A 179 -11.23 -2.58 -12.11
N GLY A 180 -11.15 -1.95 -10.94
CA GLY A 180 -10.95 -2.60 -9.63
C GLY A 180 -9.50 -3.07 -9.42
N TYR A 181 -8.56 -2.39 -10.07
CA TYR A 181 -7.12 -2.56 -9.92
C TYR A 181 -6.58 -1.56 -8.90
N GLU A 182 -5.35 -1.82 -8.48
CA GLU A 182 -4.54 -0.95 -7.65
C GLU A 182 -3.58 -0.17 -8.54
N PHE A 183 -3.36 1.09 -8.19
CA PHE A 183 -2.36 1.94 -8.82
C PHE A 183 -1.48 2.57 -7.75
N TYR A 184 -0.17 2.35 -7.85
CA TYR A 184 0.82 2.88 -6.92
C TYR A 184 2.22 2.83 -7.52
N VAL A 185 3.14 3.58 -6.92
CA VAL A 185 4.55 3.62 -7.32
C VAL A 185 5.43 3.33 -6.09
N LEU A 186 6.36 2.38 -6.22
CA LEU A 186 7.36 2.06 -5.18
C LEU A 186 8.75 2.20 -5.78
N GLY A 187 9.50 3.23 -5.35
CA GLY A 187 10.75 3.59 -6.01
C GLY A 187 10.50 3.89 -7.49
N ALA A 188 11.20 3.19 -8.37
CA ALA A 188 11.03 3.30 -9.82
C ALA A 188 9.92 2.39 -10.41
N ASN A 189 9.32 1.51 -9.62
CA ASN A 189 8.36 0.52 -10.09
C ASN A 189 6.93 1.06 -10.00
N ALA A 190 6.21 1.11 -11.12
CA ALA A 190 4.83 1.57 -11.19
C ALA A 190 3.88 0.40 -11.47
N TYR A 191 2.84 0.26 -10.65
CA TYR A 191 1.95 -0.90 -10.65
C TYR A 191 0.55 -0.50 -11.12
N PHE A 192 -0.05 -1.32 -11.99
CA PHE A 192 -1.44 -1.23 -12.41
C PHE A 192 -2.01 -2.63 -12.61
N ARG A 193 -2.48 -3.25 -11.52
CA ARG A 193 -2.84 -4.68 -11.51
C ARG A 193 -3.96 -4.99 -10.51
N PRO A 194 -4.66 -6.13 -10.61
CA PRO A 194 -5.61 -6.53 -9.56
C PRO A 194 -4.87 -6.79 -8.23
N PRO A 195 -5.56 -6.68 -7.08
CA PRO A 195 -5.02 -7.08 -5.79
C PRO A 195 -4.48 -8.52 -5.84
N GLN A 196 -3.24 -8.72 -5.37
CA GLN A 196 -2.58 -10.04 -5.37
C GLN A 196 -2.88 -10.75 -4.03
N LEU A 197 -3.67 -11.82 -4.07
CA LEU A 197 -4.20 -12.50 -2.86
C LEU A 197 -3.63 -13.91 -2.65
N ASP A 198 -2.98 -14.45 -3.66
CA ASP A 198 -2.41 -15.79 -3.79
C ASP A 198 -0.89 -15.84 -3.56
N GLY A 199 -0.24 -14.67 -3.47
CA GLY A 199 1.16 -14.55 -3.10
C GLY A 199 1.47 -15.04 -1.68
N GLN A 200 2.75 -15.33 -1.42
CA GLN A 200 3.23 -15.73 -0.10
C GLN A 200 2.92 -14.63 0.93
N PRO A 201 2.20 -14.95 2.02
CA PRO A 201 1.92 -13.98 3.07
C PRO A 201 3.20 -13.46 3.72
N GLN A 202 3.14 -12.19 4.13
CA GLN A 202 4.15 -11.58 4.98
C GLN A 202 4.21 -12.28 6.34
N LYS A 203 5.24 -11.93 7.12
CA LYS A 203 5.47 -12.49 8.46
C LYS A 203 4.20 -12.41 9.33
N LEU A 204 3.95 -13.48 10.08
CA LEU A 204 2.73 -13.71 10.84
C LEU A 204 2.48 -12.61 11.89
N ILE A 205 1.22 -12.16 11.99
CA ILE A 205 0.72 -11.34 13.10
C ILE A 205 0.14 -12.27 14.17
N ALA A 206 0.74 -12.26 15.35
CA ALA A 206 0.35 -13.07 16.50
C ALA A 206 -0.26 -12.19 17.59
N VAL A 207 -1.50 -12.52 17.97
CA VAL A 207 -2.31 -11.81 18.98
C VAL A 207 -2.66 -12.80 20.08
N ASN A 208 -2.67 -12.38 21.35
CA ASN A 208 -3.04 -13.22 22.50
C ASN A 208 -2.15 -14.46 22.75
N PHE A 209 -0.86 -14.38 22.42
CA PHE A 209 0.14 -15.44 22.69
C PHE A 209 1.15 -15.06 23.78
N GLY A 210 0.75 -14.22 24.74
CA GLY A 210 1.64 -13.75 25.82
C GLY A 210 2.89 -13.09 25.25
N GLU A 211 4.08 -13.58 25.62
CA GLU A 211 5.38 -13.06 25.19
C GLU A 211 5.65 -13.21 23.68
N GLN A 212 4.99 -14.17 23.02
CA GLN A 212 5.09 -14.39 21.58
C GLN A 212 4.14 -13.48 20.77
N SER A 213 3.33 -12.64 21.43
CA SER A 213 2.49 -11.65 20.75
C SER A 213 3.36 -10.53 20.17
N ASN A 214 3.17 -10.23 18.89
CA ASN A 214 3.80 -9.08 18.22
C ASN A 214 2.81 -7.93 17.97
N CYS A 215 1.52 -8.19 18.10
CA CYS A 215 0.45 -7.20 18.04
C CYS A 215 -0.08 -6.89 19.45
N SER A 216 -0.08 -5.61 19.83
CA SER A 216 -0.54 -5.19 21.17
C SER A 216 -2.06 -5.17 21.29
N GLN A 217 -2.73 -4.65 20.25
CA GLN A 217 -4.17 -4.56 20.18
C GLN A 217 -4.62 -4.76 18.73
N ILE A 218 -5.70 -5.50 18.54
CA ILE A 218 -6.37 -5.63 17.24
C ILE A 218 -7.89 -5.64 17.47
N ARG A 219 -8.62 -4.97 16.60
CA ARG A 219 -10.08 -4.94 16.55
C ARG A 219 -10.54 -5.49 15.22
N PHE A 220 -11.49 -6.40 15.24
CA PHE A 220 -12.15 -6.91 14.04
C PHE A 220 -13.54 -6.27 13.90
N SER A 221 -13.95 -6.00 12.67
CA SER A 221 -15.28 -5.53 12.31
C SER A 221 -15.77 -6.31 11.11
N ALA A 222 -16.99 -6.80 11.17
CA ALA A 222 -17.66 -7.46 10.05
C ALA A 222 -18.88 -6.62 9.64
N ASP A 223 -18.88 -6.15 8.40
CA ASP A 223 -19.97 -5.37 7.81
C ASP A 223 -20.85 -6.28 6.94
N GLY A 224 -21.97 -6.71 7.51
CA GLY A 224 -22.94 -7.51 6.78
C GLY A 224 -23.61 -6.77 5.62
N THR A 225 -23.49 -5.44 5.52
CA THR A 225 -24.16 -4.59 4.52
C THR A 225 -23.38 -4.42 3.21
N ALA A 226 -22.13 -4.86 3.17
CA ALA A 226 -21.28 -4.77 1.98
C ALA A 226 -21.93 -5.40 0.74
N PRO A 227 -21.71 -4.82 -0.46
CA PRO A 227 -22.30 -5.32 -1.69
C PRO A 227 -21.77 -6.70 -2.05
N THR A 228 -22.69 -7.59 -2.39
CA THR A 228 -22.43 -8.96 -2.85
C THR A 228 -22.80 -9.16 -4.32
N ARG A 229 -23.41 -8.15 -4.95
CA ARG A 229 -23.73 -8.08 -6.37
C ARG A 229 -23.43 -6.68 -6.90
N ALA A 230 -23.01 -6.57 -8.15
CA ALA A 230 -22.92 -5.31 -8.86
C ALA A 230 -23.77 -5.36 -10.13
N GLN A 231 -24.43 -4.25 -10.43
CA GLN A 231 -25.22 -4.09 -11.64
C GLN A 231 -24.76 -2.85 -12.40
N VAL A 232 -24.64 -2.99 -13.72
CA VAL A 232 -24.30 -1.90 -14.64
C VAL A 232 -25.39 -1.81 -15.67
N SER A 233 -25.95 -0.62 -15.88
CA SER A 233 -26.80 -0.34 -17.02
C SER A 233 -26.00 0.35 -18.12
N TYR A 234 -26.30 0.02 -19.36
CA TYR A 234 -25.73 0.64 -20.55
C TYR A 234 -26.77 0.70 -21.67
N PHE A 235 -26.49 1.47 -22.72
CA PHE A 235 -27.32 1.50 -23.91
C PHE A 235 -26.69 0.62 -24.98
N ASP A 236 -27.46 -0.34 -25.48
CA ASP A 236 -27.08 -1.09 -26.67
C ASP A 236 -27.32 -0.20 -27.88
N ALA A 237 -26.25 0.19 -28.57
CA ALA A 237 -26.33 1.10 -29.70
C ALA A 237 -26.89 0.43 -30.97
N MET A 238 -26.85 -0.91 -31.07
CA MET A 238 -27.40 -1.66 -32.19
C MET A 238 -28.90 -1.83 -32.05
N GLU A 239 -29.36 -2.21 -30.85
CA GLU A 239 -30.78 -2.47 -30.56
C GLU A 239 -31.54 -1.20 -30.12
N GLY A 240 -30.83 -0.14 -29.71
CA GLY A 240 -31.44 1.11 -29.26
C GLY A 240 -32.16 1.03 -27.92
N VAL A 241 -31.88 0.00 -27.11
CA VAL A 241 -32.54 -0.26 -25.82
C VAL A 241 -31.56 -0.19 -24.65
N ALA A 242 -32.08 0.08 -23.45
CA ALA A 242 -31.30 -0.05 -22.24
C ALA A 242 -31.08 -1.53 -21.92
N ALA A 243 -29.83 -1.92 -21.75
CA ALA A 243 -29.41 -3.24 -21.30
C ALA A 243 -28.77 -3.14 -19.91
N GLY A 244 -28.61 -4.28 -19.24
CA GLY A 244 -27.96 -4.30 -17.93
C GLY A 244 -27.26 -5.62 -17.66
N GLU A 245 -26.03 -5.53 -17.22
CA GLU A 245 -25.27 -6.69 -16.74
C GLU A 245 -25.26 -6.75 -15.22
N THR A 246 -25.29 -7.97 -14.71
CA THR A 246 -25.17 -8.28 -13.30
C THR A 246 -24.00 -9.22 -13.09
N VAL A 247 -23.18 -8.90 -12.10
CA VAL A 247 -22.08 -9.74 -11.66
C VAL A 247 -22.21 -10.00 -10.16
N GLU A 248 -21.97 -11.24 -9.76
CA GLU A 248 -22.02 -11.70 -8.35
C GLU A 248 -20.65 -12.11 -7.81
N GLU A 249 -19.62 -12.16 -8.66
CA GLU A 249 -18.25 -12.49 -8.27
C GLU A 249 -17.26 -11.41 -8.69
N SER A 250 -16.22 -11.22 -7.89
CA SER A 250 -15.20 -10.19 -8.13
C SER A 250 -13.98 -10.71 -8.89
N ASP A 251 -13.93 -12.00 -9.22
CA ASP A 251 -12.75 -12.73 -9.73
C ASP A 251 -11.56 -12.77 -8.75
N LEU A 252 -11.70 -12.26 -7.52
CA LEU A 252 -10.68 -12.37 -6.50
C LEU A 252 -10.77 -13.71 -5.75
N PRO A 253 -9.63 -14.35 -5.46
CA PRO A 253 -9.58 -15.50 -4.55
C PRO A 253 -10.25 -15.16 -3.21
N ALA A 254 -11.00 -16.12 -2.67
CA ALA A 254 -11.57 -15.95 -1.33
C ALA A 254 -10.46 -16.17 -0.29
N LEU A 255 -10.28 -15.23 0.64
CA LEU A 255 -9.31 -15.36 1.73
C LEU A 255 -9.83 -16.23 2.89
N GLY A 256 -10.86 -17.02 2.69
CA GLY A 256 -11.54 -17.82 3.72
C GLY A 256 -12.60 -18.71 3.08
N THR A 257 -13.14 -19.64 3.86
CA THR A 257 -14.10 -20.65 3.37
C THR A 257 -15.49 -20.08 3.12
N THR A 258 -15.86 -19.01 3.82
CA THR A 258 -17.24 -18.51 3.84
C THR A 258 -17.31 -17.05 3.40
N ARG A 259 -17.90 -16.80 2.22
CA ARG A 259 -18.18 -15.46 1.69
C ARG A 259 -19.48 -14.88 2.28
N LEU A 260 -19.62 -13.55 2.25
CA LEU A 260 -20.83 -12.87 2.72
C LEU A 260 -22.09 -13.28 1.95
N SER A 261 -21.97 -13.52 0.63
CA SER A 261 -23.09 -13.95 -0.22
C SER A 261 -23.70 -15.27 0.27
N SER A 262 -22.87 -16.22 0.68
CA SER A 262 -23.30 -17.51 1.26
C SER A 262 -24.02 -17.33 2.59
N LEU A 263 -23.52 -16.46 3.48
CA LEU A 263 -24.15 -16.16 4.77
C LEU A 263 -25.52 -15.52 4.59
N ARG A 264 -25.66 -14.58 3.66
CA ARG A 264 -26.94 -13.96 3.32
C ARG A 264 -27.93 -15.00 2.77
N GLY A 265 -27.48 -15.86 1.87
CA GLY A 265 -28.29 -16.95 1.32
C GLY A 265 -28.82 -17.90 2.38
N ALA A 266 -27.99 -18.27 3.37
CA ALA A 266 -28.37 -19.19 4.44
C ALA A 266 -29.54 -18.71 5.32
N VAL A 267 -29.73 -17.39 5.43
CA VAL A 267 -30.81 -16.78 6.21
C VAL A 267 -31.90 -16.13 5.34
N GLY A 268 -31.86 -16.34 4.02
CA GLY A 268 -32.81 -15.72 3.08
C GLY A 268 -32.71 -14.20 2.97
N MET A 269 -31.59 -13.60 3.39
CA MET A 269 -31.36 -12.17 3.27
C MET A 269 -31.08 -11.81 1.79
N PRO A 270 -31.72 -10.78 1.21
CA PRO A 270 -31.45 -10.36 -0.16
C PRO A 270 -29.97 -10.01 -0.38
N GLN A 271 -29.43 -10.25 -1.57
CA GLN A 271 -28.07 -9.82 -1.92
C GLN A 271 -27.99 -8.30 -2.06
N ALA A 272 -26.97 -7.68 -1.47
CA ALA A 272 -26.79 -6.23 -1.57
C ALA A 272 -26.22 -5.88 -2.94
N THR A 273 -26.93 -5.03 -3.69
CA THR A 273 -26.57 -4.67 -5.07
C THR A 273 -26.00 -3.26 -5.14
N SER A 274 -24.79 -3.13 -5.70
CA SER A 274 -24.20 -1.83 -6.05
C SER A 274 -24.50 -1.49 -7.51
N ILE A 275 -25.15 -0.35 -7.75
CA ILE A 275 -25.40 0.13 -9.11
C ILE A 275 -24.21 0.99 -9.55
N ALA A 276 -23.47 0.49 -10.53
CA ALA A 276 -22.29 1.14 -11.04
C ALA A 276 -22.64 2.03 -12.24
N ARG A 277 -22.39 3.33 -12.08
CA ARG A 277 -22.70 4.37 -13.08
C ARG A 277 -21.49 4.55 -14.00
N GLY A 278 -21.33 3.67 -14.97
CA GLY A 278 -20.25 3.75 -15.96
C GLY A 278 -20.65 4.67 -17.12
N LEU A 279 -19.76 5.58 -17.50
CA LEU A 279 -19.90 6.35 -18.75
C LEU A 279 -19.10 5.65 -19.85
N GLY A 280 -19.66 5.55 -21.05
CA GLY A 280 -18.96 5.02 -22.23
C GLY A 280 -18.82 3.49 -22.25
N ILE A 281 -19.76 2.77 -21.64
CA ILE A 281 -19.87 1.30 -21.75
C ILE A 281 -20.79 1.00 -22.93
N HIS A 282 -20.29 0.21 -23.89
CA HIS A 282 -20.96 -0.02 -25.17
C HIS A 282 -21.24 -1.49 -25.47
N GLY A 283 -20.99 -2.40 -24.53
CA GLY A 283 -21.27 -3.82 -24.71
C GLY A 283 -21.25 -4.62 -23.42
N PRO A 284 -21.78 -5.85 -23.45
CA PRO A 284 -21.98 -6.69 -22.26
C PRO A 284 -20.66 -7.05 -21.58
N ALA A 285 -19.63 -7.43 -22.33
CA ALA A 285 -18.33 -7.79 -21.75
C ALA A 285 -17.66 -6.61 -20.99
N GLN A 286 -17.79 -5.39 -21.51
CA GLN A 286 -17.30 -4.17 -20.84
C GLN A 286 -18.12 -3.86 -19.57
N ALA A 287 -19.45 -4.03 -19.63
CA ALA A 287 -20.34 -3.84 -18.49
C ALA A 287 -20.04 -4.84 -17.36
N ALA A 288 -19.87 -6.12 -17.70
CA ALA A 288 -19.47 -7.17 -16.76
C ALA A 288 -18.11 -6.88 -16.13
N GLY A 289 -17.10 -6.51 -16.93
CA GLY A 289 -15.77 -6.16 -16.41
C GLY A 289 -15.79 -4.95 -15.46
N TYR A 290 -16.63 -3.95 -15.72
CA TYR A 290 -16.82 -2.80 -14.83
C TYR A 290 -17.55 -3.18 -13.53
N ALA A 291 -18.57 -4.04 -13.63
CA ALA A 291 -19.29 -4.57 -12.47
C ALA A 291 -18.39 -5.43 -11.56
N ALA A 292 -17.57 -6.32 -12.14
CA ALA A 292 -16.54 -7.07 -11.43
C ALA A 292 -15.56 -6.13 -10.72
N GLY A 293 -15.12 -5.06 -11.39
CA GLY A 293 -14.26 -4.03 -10.79
C GLY A 293 -14.89 -3.34 -9.58
N VAL A 294 -16.20 -3.11 -9.60
CA VAL A 294 -16.95 -2.55 -8.45
C VAL A 294 -16.95 -3.53 -7.28
N LEU A 295 -17.18 -4.82 -7.53
CA LEU A 295 -17.09 -5.85 -6.49
C LEU A 295 -15.66 -6.04 -5.96
N ARG A 296 -14.63 -5.91 -6.80
CA ARG A 296 -13.23 -5.98 -6.33
C ARG A 296 -12.86 -4.89 -5.33
N ARG A 297 -13.44 -3.70 -5.45
CA ARG A 297 -13.22 -2.61 -4.49
C ARG A 297 -14.10 -2.70 -3.25
N ASN A 298 -15.34 -3.18 -3.42
CA ASN A 298 -16.38 -3.03 -2.39
C ASN A 298 -16.81 -4.35 -1.75
N GLY A 299 -16.35 -5.50 -2.25
CA GLY A 299 -16.71 -6.85 -1.74
C GLY A 299 -15.94 -7.28 -0.48
N TRP A 300 -15.18 -6.37 0.11
CA TRP A 300 -14.47 -6.57 1.38
C TRP A 300 -15.40 -6.25 2.53
N TRP A 301 -15.66 -7.24 3.39
CA TRP A 301 -16.69 -7.12 4.43
C TRP A 301 -16.15 -7.40 5.83
N VAL A 302 -14.90 -7.81 5.96
CA VAL A 302 -14.22 -7.91 7.26
C VAL A 302 -13.01 -6.97 7.24
N ALA A 303 -12.91 -6.14 8.27
CA ALA A 303 -11.77 -5.28 8.52
C ALA A 303 -11.11 -5.65 9.86
N ALA A 304 -9.78 -5.51 9.93
CA ALA A 304 -9.06 -5.57 11.20
C ALA A 304 -8.12 -4.39 11.34
N ARG A 305 -8.12 -3.73 12.50
CA ARG A 305 -7.23 -2.59 12.79
C ARG A 305 -6.45 -2.87 14.04
N GLY A 306 -5.15 -2.62 14.02
CA GLY A 306 -4.31 -2.90 15.17
C GLY A 306 -2.97 -2.18 15.14
N THR A 307 -2.22 -2.40 16.23
CA THR A 307 -0.90 -1.83 16.43
C THR A 307 0.11 -2.95 16.63
N LEU A 308 1.11 -2.97 15.76
CA LEU A 308 2.18 -3.95 15.71
C LEU A 308 3.47 -3.35 16.27
N ASN A 309 4.16 -4.10 17.11
CA ASN A 309 5.47 -3.73 17.62
C ASN A 309 6.55 -4.18 16.62
N GLY A 310 7.18 -3.23 15.94
CA GLY A 310 8.17 -3.49 14.89
C GLY A 310 9.41 -4.23 15.39
N LEU A 311 9.81 -4.07 16.65
CA LEU A 311 10.96 -4.79 17.23
C LEU A 311 10.63 -6.27 17.47
N ARG A 312 9.39 -6.60 17.85
CA ARG A 312 8.93 -7.99 18.01
C ARG A 312 8.61 -8.64 16.68
N TYR A 313 8.09 -7.87 15.74
CA TYR A 313 7.81 -8.33 14.39
C TYR A 313 9.10 -8.55 13.60
N GLY A 314 10.10 -7.67 13.72
CA GLY A 314 11.43 -7.82 13.15
C GLY A 314 11.49 -7.70 11.62
N ALA A 315 10.48 -7.06 11.01
CA ALA A 315 10.39 -6.78 9.58
C ALA A 315 9.52 -5.52 9.35
N VAL A 316 9.43 -5.03 8.12
CA VAL A 316 8.45 -3.99 7.74
C VAL A 316 7.17 -4.66 7.23
N LEU A 317 6.03 -4.36 7.87
CA LEU A 317 4.72 -4.76 7.34
C LEU A 317 4.35 -3.86 6.17
N ARG A 318 4.13 -4.41 4.98
CA ARG A 318 3.77 -3.68 3.76
C ARG A 318 2.29 -3.67 3.48
N SER A 319 1.82 -2.57 2.94
CA SER A 319 0.51 -2.51 2.26
C SER A 319 0.51 -3.36 0.98
N ARG A 320 -0.69 -3.65 0.45
CA ARG A 320 -0.91 -4.34 -0.84
C ARG A 320 -0.34 -5.76 -0.93
N LYS A 321 -0.09 -6.37 0.21
CA LYS A 321 0.35 -7.75 0.35
C LYS A 321 -0.52 -8.48 1.36
N THR A 322 -0.54 -9.80 1.29
CA THR A 322 -1.25 -10.61 2.27
C THR A 322 -0.43 -10.75 3.56
N VAL A 323 -1.11 -10.92 4.68
CA VAL A 323 -0.50 -11.23 5.98
C VAL A 323 -1.39 -12.22 6.72
N THR A 324 -0.78 -13.21 7.37
CA THR A 324 -1.52 -14.18 8.17
C THR A 324 -1.74 -13.64 9.58
N VAL A 325 -2.94 -13.78 10.12
CA VAL A 325 -3.30 -13.40 11.50
C VAL A 325 -3.65 -14.65 12.31
N LYS A 326 -3.07 -14.79 13.50
CA LYS A 326 -3.28 -15.90 14.43
C LYS A 326 -3.64 -15.39 15.82
N GLY A 327 -4.54 -16.12 16.49
CA GLY A 327 -4.93 -15.88 17.90
C GLY A 327 -6.20 -15.03 18.08
N ALA A 328 -6.95 -14.83 17.00
CA ALA A 328 -8.20 -14.08 16.94
C ALA A 328 -9.47 -14.98 16.91
N GLY A 329 -9.31 -16.31 17.05
CA GLY A 329 -10.40 -17.29 17.00
C GLY A 329 -10.56 -17.98 15.63
N ALA A 330 -11.47 -18.95 15.53
CA ALA A 330 -11.60 -19.75 14.31
C ALA A 330 -12.04 -18.94 13.09
N GLN A 331 -12.98 -18.01 13.28
CA GLN A 331 -13.57 -17.19 12.22
C GLN A 331 -12.62 -16.09 11.70
N TYR A 332 -11.79 -15.52 12.59
CA TYR A 332 -10.93 -14.38 12.28
C TYR A 332 -9.45 -14.74 12.12
N ASN A 333 -9.05 -15.99 12.34
CA ASN A 333 -7.72 -16.44 11.95
C ASN A 333 -7.65 -16.65 10.42
N GLY A 334 -6.48 -16.44 9.85
CA GLY A 334 -6.19 -16.71 8.44
C GLY A 334 -5.57 -15.52 7.72
N ASN A 335 -5.58 -15.54 6.39
CA ASN A 335 -4.95 -14.52 5.58
C ASN A 335 -5.83 -13.27 5.45
N TYR A 336 -5.19 -12.12 5.54
CA TYR A 336 -5.78 -10.81 5.32
C TYR A 336 -4.98 -10.06 4.28
N TYR A 337 -5.63 -9.15 3.57
CA TYR A 337 -4.94 -8.21 2.70
C TYR A 337 -4.65 -6.91 3.44
N VAL A 338 -3.42 -6.40 3.36
CA VAL A 338 -3.02 -5.17 4.08
C VAL A 338 -3.44 -3.94 3.27
N ARG A 339 -4.43 -3.20 3.78
CA ARG A 339 -4.96 -1.99 3.14
C ARG A 339 -4.08 -0.78 3.37
N LYS A 340 -3.70 -0.55 4.63
CA LYS A 340 -2.96 0.63 5.08
C LYS A 340 -1.95 0.23 6.14
N VAL A 341 -0.77 0.83 6.10
CA VAL A 341 0.20 0.79 7.19
C VAL A 341 0.73 2.20 7.45
N GLN A 342 0.67 2.63 8.70
CA GLN A 342 1.33 3.83 9.19
C GLN A 342 2.49 3.40 10.08
N HIS A 343 3.70 3.66 9.60
CA HIS A 343 4.94 3.40 10.28
C HIS A 343 5.31 4.61 11.12
N ARG A 344 5.61 4.41 12.40
CA ARG A 344 6.18 5.43 13.27
C ARG A 344 7.51 4.93 13.82
N LEU A 345 8.59 5.51 13.33
CA LEU A 345 9.96 5.18 13.69
C LEU A 345 10.51 6.31 14.58
N THR A 346 11.14 5.93 15.68
CA THR A 346 11.98 6.82 16.50
C THR A 346 13.37 6.22 16.60
N GLN A 347 14.30 6.85 17.32
CA GLN A 347 15.63 6.27 17.56
C GLN A 347 15.59 4.92 18.30
N ARG A 348 14.50 4.60 19.02
CA ARG A 348 14.41 3.41 19.89
C ARG A 348 13.19 2.54 19.66
N THR A 349 12.16 3.07 19.02
CA THR A 349 10.88 2.38 18.85
C THR A 349 10.49 2.34 17.38
N TYR A 350 9.86 1.24 17.01
CA TYR A 350 9.17 1.11 15.75
C TYR A 350 7.77 0.59 16.02
N GLU A 351 6.78 1.41 15.73
CA GLU A 351 5.36 1.07 15.79
C GLU A 351 4.77 1.07 14.37
N MET A 352 3.90 0.10 14.10
CA MET A 352 3.15 0.04 12.85
C MET A 352 1.66 -0.06 13.17
N GLN A 353 0.91 0.96 12.81
CA GLN A 353 -0.55 0.91 12.85
C GLN A 353 -1.04 0.42 11.50
N PHE A 354 -1.92 -0.58 11.48
CA PHE A 354 -2.32 -1.22 10.24
C PHE A 354 -3.83 -1.35 10.13
N GLU A 355 -4.30 -1.36 8.88
CA GLU A 355 -5.66 -1.75 8.51
C GLU A 355 -5.59 -2.93 7.54
N LEU A 356 -6.31 -3.99 7.88
CA LEU A 356 -6.45 -5.21 7.12
C LEU A 356 -7.87 -5.32 6.58
N MET A 357 -8.01 -5.97 5.44
CA MET A 357 -9.30 -6.26 4.80
C MET A 357 -9.36 -7.71 4.35
N ARG A 358 -10.57 -8.30 4.40
CA ARG A 358 -10.83 -9.69 4.02
C ARG A 358 -12.21 -9.85 3.39
N ASN A 359 -12.29 -10.68 2.35
CA ASN A 359 -13.51 -10.93 1.58
C ASN A 359 -14.26 -12.21 1.98
N ALA A 360 -13.72 -12.98 2.93
CA ALA A 360 -14.33 -14.19 3.48
C ALA A 360 -13.86 -14.45 4.91
N VAL A 361 -14.63 -15.22 5.69
CA VAL A 361 -14.26 -15.70 7.04
C VAL A 361 -13.98 -17.19 7.03
N GLY A 362 -13.43 -17.69 8.13
CA GLY A 362 -12.99 -19.08 8.27
C GLY A 362 -11.58 -19.29 7.72
N ARG A 363 -11.04 -20.49 7.93
CA ARG A 363 -9.65 -20.83 7.57
C ARG A 363 -9.65 -21.69 6.31
N LEU A 364 -8.75 -21.39 5.38
CA LEU A 364 -8.53 -22.19 4.18
C LEU A 364 -7.75 -23.47 4.47
N GLY A 365 -7.01 -23.53 5.59
CA GLY A 365 -6.16 -24.65 5.96
C GLY A 365 -4.78 -24.61 5.30
N THR A 366 -4.58 -23.72 4.32
CA THR A 366 -3.30 -23.45 3.65
C THR A 366 -2.50 -22.33 4.33
N GLU A 367 -3.04 -21.70 5.37
CA GLU A 367 -2.37 -20.55 5.99
C GLU A 367 -1.14 -20.96 6.81
N PRO A 368 -0.01 -20.24 6.66
CA PRO A 368 1.23 -20.54 7.37
C PRO A 368 1.16 -20.08 8.84
N PHE A 369 0.53 -20.89 9.70
CA PHE A 369 0.47 -20.62 11.15
C PHE A 369 1.76 -21.01 11.90
N GLU A 370 2.70 -21.66 11.22
CA GLU A 370 4.02 -22.03 11.73
C GLU A 370 5.09 -20.97 11.45
N GLY A 371 4.74 -19.89 10.73
CA GLY A 371 5.66 -18.81 10.39
C GLY A 371 6.33 -18.19 11.62
N GLU A 372 7.67 -18.20 11.60
CA GLU A 372 8.63 -17.68 12.57
C GLU A 372 8.03 -16.95 13.78
N SER A 373 7.73 -17.72 14.84
CA SER A 373 7.73 -17.17 16.20
C SER A 373 9.02 -16.36 16.41
N PRO A 374 9.01 -15.28 17.21
CA PRO A 374 10.19 -14.43 17.45
C PRO A 374 11.42 -15.17 18.01
N GLU A 375 11.29 -16.44 18.40
CA GLU A 375 12.37 -17.33 18.88
C GLU A 375 12.94 -18.27 17.79
N SER A 376 12.39 -18.27 16.59
CA SER A 376 12.82 -19.15 15.50
C SER A 376 14.14 -18.67 14.89
N THR A 377 15.24 -19.30 15.30
CA THR A 377 16.55 -19.23 14.63
C THR A 377 16.57 -20.22 13.47
N VAL A 378 15.87 -19.89 12.39
CA VAL A 378 16.08 -20.57 11.11
C VAL A 378 16.86 -19.59 10.21
N PRO A 379 17.87 -20.06 9.45
CA PRO A 379 18.53 -19.21 8.47
C PRO A 379 17.47 -18.68 7.50
N ALA A 380 17.57 -17.38 7.17
CA ALA A 380 16.74 -16.74 6.17
C ALA A 380 16.61 -17.68 4.98
N ALA A 381 15.40 -18.12 4.68
CA ALA A 381 15.14 -18.93 3.51
C ALA A 381 15.61 -18.12 2.30
N VAL A 382 16.74 -18.54 1.74
CA VAL A 382 17.15 -18.21 0.38
C VAL A 382 16.15 -18.92 -0.52
N GLY A 383 14.98 -18.29 -0.64
CA GLY A 383 13.85 -18.72 -1.43
C GLY A 383 13.27 -17.46 -2.01
N ALA A 384 13.94 -16.95 -3.05
CA ALA A 384 13.35 -16.01 -3.99
C ALA A 384 12.11 -16.67 -4.61
N GLY A 385 10.97 -16.54 -3.92
CA GLY A 385 9.66 -16.63 -4.56
C GLY A 385 9.52 -15.40 -5.44
N MET A 386 9.12 -15.61 -6.69
CA MET A 386 9.13 -14.67 -7.82
C MET A 386 8.15 -13.48 -7.70
N ASP A 387 7.99 -12.91 -6.52
CA ASP A 387 7.42 -11.57 -6.27
C ASP A 387 8.39 -10.77 -5.38
N ALA A 388 9.60 -10.59 -5.88
CA ALA A 388 10.51 -9.61 -5.35
C ALA A 388 10.03 -8.23 -5.81
N ASP A 389 8.97 -7.69 -5.19
CA ASP A 389 8.75 -6.23 -5.12
C ASP A 389 9.88 -5.60 -4.25
N ALA A 390 11.14 -5.95 -4.53
CA ALA A 390 12.29 -5.30 -3.96
C ALA A 390 12.24 -3.87 -4.48
N ILE A 391 12.20 -2.91 -3.55
CA ILE A 391 12.28 -1.50 -3.92
C ILE A 391 13.70 -1.28 -4.42
N GLU A 392 13.86 -1.24 -5.73
CA GLU A 392 15.11 -0.80 -6.33
C GLU A 392 15.24 0.71 -6.10
N VAL A 393 16.22 1.05 -5.29
CA VAL A 393 16.55 2.42 -4.91
C VAL A 393 17.84 2.76 -5.66
N SER A 394 17.81 3.81 -6.50
CA SER A 394 19.04 4.31 -7.11
C SER A 394 20.09 4.65 -6.05
N ASP A 395 21.36 4.30 -6.27
CA ASP A 395 22.42 4.52 -5.28
C ASP A 395 22.79 6.00 -5.11
N ARG A 396 22.51 6.86 -6.10
CA ARG A 396 22.86 8.30 -6.09
C ARG A 396 21.89 9.14 -6.91
N GLY A 397 21.76 10.40 -6.52
CA GLY A 397 21.14 11.44 -7.33
C GLY A 397 19.77 11.90 -6.85
N PRO A 398 19.27 13.01 -7.41
CA PRO A 398 18.09 13.70 -6.91
C PRO A 398 16.78 13.07 -7.38
N ARG A 399 16.81 12.00 -8.18
CA ARG A 399 15.60 11.38 -8.77
C ARG A 399 15.38 9.95 -8.28
N VAL A 400 14.12 9.64 -8.04
CA VAL A 400 13.55 8.31 -7.73
C VAL A 400 13.24 7.58 -9.05
N LEU A 401 14.15 7.65 -10.01
CA LEU A 401 14.03 7.00 -11.32
C LEU A 401 15.25 6.11 -11.56
N PRO A 402 15.17 5.09 -12.41
CA PRO A 402 16.35 4.34 -12.84
C PRO A 402 17.38 5.32 -13.42
N ALA A 403 18.67 5.05 -13.17
CA ALA A 403 19.79 5.86 -13.64
C ALA A 403 19.88 5.94 -15.16
#